data_AF-A0A9Q8IM79-F1
#
_entry.id   AF-A0A9Q8IM79-F1
#
_cell.length_a   1.000
_cell.length_b   1.000
_cell.length_c   1.000
_cell.angle_alpha   90.00
_cell.angle_beta   90.00
_cell.angle_gamma   90.00
#
_symmetry.space_group_name_H-M   'P 1'
#
loop_
_entity.id
_entity.type
_entity.pdbx_description
1 polymer ?
#
loop_
_entity_poly.entity_id
_entity_poly.type
_entity_poly.pdbx_seq_one_letter_code
_entity_poly.pdbx_strand_id
1 'polypeptide(L)'
;MSQYPNYSACTSILIGKNASIDGSTIIGRNEDCKATWPKHFVVHQHTEFHKYQQFKSNDNKFQIKLPKIQYKYTATPEWTDKYGKFEEDGINEYGVSMSATESAYANNHVLGYDPLVKNGIGEEAMVTVVLPYIKSARQGVKRLGNIISKYGTCESNGILFSDNEEVWYLETGSGHHWVAMKIPNDCYAVVSNQISIRQINFNDKDNFMWSNGIQDFVKKNHLNPDINGEFNFRHIFGTHNLTDVYYNNPRVWYGQKMFNPELKQHPESHDLPFIRKASKLLSIDDAKSFLSSHYQGTPYDPIGNGSKEDKTKYRPVSLAKTQESHVLQIRPKMPPEVAGIHWLSMGVAAQSVFIPFFAGINDTLSEYKKGKLEYNPKSAYWIFKLVGVLVDPHYLQLNDLLKNTQEKLNINMRQFILKIDSEYNDQEDLSKYLTKMCNSNARNVLKEYQKLAYQLISMSTDFSKLNYKQDLNL
;
A
#
# COMPACT_ATOMS: atom_id res chain seq x y z
N MET A 1 -3.37 -16.02 24.76
CA MET A 1 -3.42 -15.01 23.68
C MET A 1 -2.04 -14.35 23.66
N SER A 2 -1.20 -14.67 22.69
CA SER A 2 0.24 -14.36 22.77
C SER A 2 0.52 -12.86 22.78
N GLN A 3 1.44 -12.49 23.66
CA GLN A 3 1.82 -11.13 24.08
C GLN A 3 2.86 -10.48 23.15
N TYR A 4 2.89 -10.86 21.87
CA TYR A 4 3.73 -10.26 20.83
C TYR A 4 2.81 -9.78 19.69
N PRO A 5 3.01 -8.56 19.14
CA PRO A 5 2.16 -8.06 18.09
C PRO A 5 2.28 -8.98 16.87
N ASN A 6 1.13 -9.32 16.26
CA ASN A 6 1.12 -9.93 14.94
C ASN A 6 1.79 -8.91 13.99
N TYR A 7 3.04 -9.13 13.61
CA TYR A 7 3.77 -8.24 12.73
C TYR A 7 2.94 -8.00 11.44
N SER A 8 2.44 -6.77 11.27
CA SER A 8 2.01 -6.24 9.98
C SER A 8 3.26 -6.12 9.10
N ALA A 9 3.13 -6.43 7.82
CA ALA A 9 4.29 -6.67 6.98
C ALA A 9 4.11 -6.16 5.56
N CYS A 10 3.87 -4.88 5.37
CA CYS A 10 3.53 -4.31 4.08
C CYS A 10 4.71 -4.31 3.07
N THR A 11 4.40 -4.04 1.80
CA THR A 11 5.41 -3.67 0.79
C THR A 11 4.89 -2.46 0.02
N SER A 12 5.73 -1.47 -0.23
CA SER A 12 5.32 -0.19 -0.82
C SER A 12 6.10 0.17 -2.08
N ILE A 13 5.49 0.97 -2.94
CA ILE A 13 6.11 1.55 -4.14
C ILE A 13 5.76 3.04 -4.27
N LEU A 14 6.73 3.84 -4.69
CA LEU A 14 6.60 5.27 -4.94
C LEU A 14 7.20 5.59 -6.31
N ILE A 15 6.51 6.36 -7.15
CA ILE A 15 6.98 6.75 -8.50
C ILE A 15 6.76 8.24 -8.69
N GLY A 16 7.84 8.97 -8.93
CA GLY A 16 7.79 10.40 -9.24
C GLY A 16 7.18 10.67 -10.62
N LYS A 17 6.65 11.88 -10.80
CA LYS A 17 5.92 12.28 -12.03
C LYS A 17 6.71 12.20 -13.34
N ASN A 18 8.02 12.34 -13.32
CA ASN A 18 8.88 12.20 -14.51
C ASN A 18 9.43 10.77 -14.66
N ALA A 19 9.20 9.89 -13.69
CA ALA A 19 9.48 8.47 -13.79
C ALA A 19 8.28 7.70 -14.36
N SER A 20 7.07 8.27 -14.30
CA SER A 20 5.87 7.66 -14.86
C SER A 20 5.69 8.00 -16.35
N ILE A 21 5.04 7.09 -17.10
CA ILE A 21 4.84 7.23 -18.54
C ILE A 21 3.81 8.32 -18.91
N ASP A 22 2.87 8.60 -18.02
CA ASP A 22 1.76 9.54 -18.25
C ASP A 22 1.90 10.85 -17.45
N GLY A 23 3.02 11.05 -16.75
CA GLY A 23 3.25 12.22 -15.92
C GLY A 23 2.55 12.18 -14.56
N SER A 24 1.91 11.06 -14.19
CA SER A 24 1.25 10.91 -12.90
C SER A 24 2.23 10.70 -11.76
N THR A 25 1.87 11.14 -10.57
CA THR A 25 2.49 10.66 -9.34
C THR A 25 1.77 9.40 -8.86
N ILE A 26 2.53 8.43 -8.34
CA ILE A 26 1.99 7.13 -7.94
C ILE A 26 2.58 6.72 -6.60
N ILE A 27 1.71 6.34 -5.67
CA ILE A 27 2.08 5.63 -4.43
C ILE A 27 1.24 4.37 -4.31
N GLY A 28 1.78 3.27 -3.79
CA GLY A 28 1.01 2.04 -3.61
C GLY A 28 1.59 1.16 -2.52
N ARG A 29 0.75 0.28 -1.96
CA ARG A 29 1.13 -0.61 -0.86
C ARG A 29 0.26 -1.87 -0.85
N ASN A 30 0.85 -2.99 -0.44
CA ASN A 30 0.12 -4.16 0.04
C ASN A 30 -0.08 -4.04 1.55
N GLU A 31 -1.32 -4.05 2.03
CA GLU A 31 -1.62 -4.19 3.45
C GLU A 31 -1.62 -5.67 3.84
N ASP A 32 -0.65 -6.08 4.66
CA ASP A 32 -0.42 -7.47 5.03
C ASP A 32 -0.55 -7.66 6.54
N CYS A 33 -1.51 -8.47 7.01
CA CYS A 33 -1.56 -8.84 8.44
C CYS A 33 -2.01 -10.29 8.68
N LYS A 34 -3.23 -10.67 8.30
CA LYS A 34 -3.75 -12.06 8.46
C LYS A 34 -4.34 -12.57 7.16
N ALA A 35 -4.28 -13.90 6.97
CA ALA A 35 -4.80 -14.55 5.78
C ALA A 35 -6.31 -14.28 5.54
N THR A 36 -7.05 -14.06 6.63
CA THR A 36 -8.45 -13.64 6.59
C THR A 36 -8.63 -12.42 7.48
N TRP A 37 -8.75 -11.26 6.84
CA TRP A 37 -9.11 -10.02 7.50
C TRP A 37 -9.79 -9.09 6.48
N PRO A 38 -11.13 -9.13 6.39
CA PRO A 38 -11.83 -8.40 5.35
C PRO A 38 -11.66 -6.88 5.47
N LYS A 39 -11.47 -6.25 4.32
CA LYS A 39 -11.46 -4.80 4.17
C LYS A 39 -12.76 -4.32 3.55
N HIS A 40 -13.11 -3.08 3.88
CA HIS A 40 -14.18 -2.33 3.22
C HIS A 40 -13.58 -1.18 2.40
N PHE A 41 -14.35 -0.60 1.49
CA PHE A 41 -13.98 0.62 0.78
C PHE A 41 -15.11 1.64 0.92
N VAL A 42 -14.79 2.82 1.44
CA VAL A 42 -15.77 3.84 1.85
C VAL A 42 -15.36 5.23 1.37
N VAL A 43 -16.34 6.15 1.37
CA VAL A 43 -16.12 7.58 1.14
C VAL A 43 -16.64 8.34 2.35
N HIS A 44 -15.77 9.14 2.97
CA HIS A 44 -16.14 10.09 4.00
C HIS A 44 -16.46 11.42 3.33
N GLN A 45 -17.65 11.97 3.60
CA GLN A 45 -18.09 13.23 3.00
C GLN A 45 -17.38 14.44 3.61
N HIS A 46 -17.29 15.52 2.82
CA HIS A 46 -16.90 16.83 3.32
C HIS A 46 -17.86 17.23 4.44
N THR A 47 -17.31 17.62 5.59
CA THR A 47 -18.11 18.00 6.75
C THR A 47 -17.51 19.20 7.46
N GLU A 48 -18.33 20.23 7.68
CA GLU A 48 -17.98 21.39 8.50
C GLU A 48 -18.68 21.31 9.86
N PHE A 49 -17.88 21.28 10.92
CA PHE A 49 -18.36 21.19 12.29
C PHE A 49 -18.35 22.58 12.96
N HIS A 50 -19.42 22.92 13.67
CA HIS A 50 -19.46 24.17 14.46
C HIS A 50 -18.41 24.21 15.59
N LYS A 51 -18.06 23.03 16.14
CA LYS A 51 -17.10 22.85 17.23
C LYS A 51 -15.93 21.97 16.76
N TYR A 52 -14.78 22.11 17.42
CA TYR A 52 -13.67 21.20 17.18
C TYR A 52 -14.05 19.78 17.57
N GLN A 53 -13.69 18.82 16.73
CA GLN A 53 -13.90 17.41 17.00
C GLN A 53 -12.73 16.84 17.80
N GLN A 54 -12.92 15.66 18.39
CA GLN A 54 -11.87 14.93 19.09
C GLN A 54 -11.81 13.51 18.53
N PHE A 55 -10.63 13.12 18.05
CA PHE A 55 -10.32 11.74 17.76
C PHE A 55 -9.88 11.04 19.05
N LYS A 56 -10.33 9.80 19.24
CA LYS A 56 -9.89 8.91 20.32
C LYS A 56 -9.66 7.52 19.74
N SER A 57 -8.44 7.03 19.89
CA SER A 57 -8.05 5.68 19.52
C SER A 57 -8.82 4.65 20.35
N ASN A 58 -9.36 3.63 19.69
CA ASN A 58 -9.93 2.45 20.35
C ASN A 58 -8.83 1.46 20.80
N ASP A 59 -7.61 1.60 20.30
CA ASP A 59 -6.51 0.66 20.53
C ASP A 59 -5.60 1.07 21.70
N ASN A 60 -5.05 2.29 21.63
CA ASN A 60 -3.91 2.66 22.47
C ASN A 60 -4.15 3.94 23.31
N LYS A 61 -5.39 4.45 23.31
CA LYS A 61 -5.83 5.67 24.02
C LYS A 61 -5.22 6.98 23.50
N PHE A 62 -4.55 7.00 22.35
CA PHE A 62 -4.17 8.23 21.67
C PHE A 62 -5.39 9.14 21.44
N GLN A 63 -5.23 10.45 21.64
CA GLN A 63 -6.30 11.42 21.44
C GLN A 63 -5.75 12.72 20.86
N ILE A 64 -6.48 13.30 19.91
CA ILE A 64 -6.11 14.58 19.30
C ILE A 64 -7.36 15.41 18.99
N LYS A 65 -7.23 16.72 19.16
CA LYS A 65 -8.23 17.69 18.74
C LYS A 65 -8.11 17.91 17.22
N LEU A 66 -9.20 17.71 16.51
CA LEU A 66 -9.25 17.80 15.05
C LEU A 66 -9.74 19.18 14.60
N PRO A 67 -9.28 19.69 13.44
CA PRO A 67 -9.85 20.88 12.80
C PRO A 67 -11.36 20.77 12.59
N LYS A 68 -12.02 21.92 12.41
CA LYS A 68 -13.48 22.00 12.21
C LYS A 68 -13.94 21.59 10.81
N ILE A 69 -13.05 21.62 9.82
CA ILE A 69 -13.37 21.26 8.45
C ILE A 69 -12.66 19.95 8.17
N GLN A 70 -13.44 18.92 7.86
CA GLN A 70 -12.97 17.63 7.39
C GLN A 70 -13.25 17.55 5.89
N TYR A 71 -12.21 17.40 5.10
CA TYR A 71 -12.34 17.26 3.65
C TYR A 71 -12.87 15.89 3.26
N LYS A 72 -13.54 15.80 2.11
CA LYS A 72 -13.98 14.52 1.55
C LYS A 72 -12.75 13.65 1.23
N TYR A 73 -12.81 12.35 1.50
CA TYR A 73 -11.76 11.40 1.13
C TYR A 73 -12.29 9.97 1.00
N THR A 74 -11.64 9.17 0.17
CA THR A 74 -11.83 7.71 0.14
C THR A 74 -11.03 7.04 1.26
N ALA A 75 -11.44 5.88 1.74
CA ALA A 75 -10.66 5.07 2.68
C ALA A 75 -10.92 3.57 2.51
N THR A 76 -9.97 2.74 2.95
CA THR A 76 -10.05 1.27 2.89
C THR A 76 -10.03 0.65 4.29
N PRO A 77 -11.04 0.91 5.15
CA PRO A 77 -11.01 0.48 6.54
C PRO A 77 -11.12 -1.03 6.72
N GLU A 78 -10.70 -1.52 7.88
CA GLU A 78 -11.04 -2.88 8.32
C GLU A 78 -12.55 -3.06 8.49
N TRP A 79 -13.02 -4.32 8.44
CA TRP A 79 -14.42 -4.65 8.71
C TRP A 79 -14.90 -4.32 10.14
N THR A 80 -13.98 -4.02 11.07
CA THR A 80 -14.24 -3.71 12.48
C THR A 80 -13.40 -2.53 12.92
N ASP A 81 -13.95 -1.69 13.80
CA ASP A 81 -13.24 -0.57 14.42
C ASP A 81 -12.73 -0.87 15.84
N LYS A 82 -12.81 -2.15 16.26
CA LYS A 82 -12.45 -2.60 17.61
C LYS A 82 -11.00 -2.27 17.97
N TYR A 83 -10.10 -2.34 16.99
CA TYR A 83 -8.67 -2.10 17.15
C TYR A 83 -8.25 -0.74 16.60
N GLY A 84 -9.21 0.16 16.38
CA GLY A 84 -8.96 1.43 15.72
C GLY A 84 -9.57 1.51 14.32
N LYS A 85 -9.39 2.64 13.65
CA LYS A 85 -10.07 2.92 12.38
C LYS A 85 -9.42 2.20 11.20
N PHE A 86 -8.09 2.10 11.20
CA PHE A 86 -7.29 1.43 10.16
C PHE A 86 -7.79 1.76 8.75
N GLU A 87 -7.94 3.06 8.46
CA GLU A 87 -8.44 3.54 7.16
C GLU A 87 -7.44 3.32 6.02
N GLU A 88 -6.18 2.98 6.36
CA GLU A 88 -5.05 2.55 5.54
C GLU A 88 -4.55 3.51 4.48
N ASP A 89 -5.44 4.04 3.66
CA ASP A 89 -5.07 4.77 2.47
C ASP A 89 -6.23 5.64 1.99
N GLY A 90 -5.96 6.52 1.03
CA GLY A 90 -7.03 7.24 0.35
C GLY A 90 -6.58 8.47 -0.42
N ILE A 91 -7.54 9.06 -1.14
CA ILE A 91 -7.38 10.32 -1.86
C ILE A 91 -8.44 11.30 -1.38
N ASN A 92 -8.03 12.52 -1.02
CA ASN A 92 -8.93 13.58 -0.61
C ASN A 92 -9.39 14.48 -1.78
N GLU A 93 -10.38 15.35 -1.52
CA GLU A 93 -10.95 16.25 -2.55
C GLU A 93 -9.97 17.28 -3.13
N TYR A 94 -8.79 17.45 -2.54
CA TYR A 94 -7.72 18.31 -3.08
C TYR A 94 -6.73 17.54 -3.97
N GLY A 95 -6.98 16.25 -4.24
CA GLY A 95 -6.07 15.43 -5.03
C GLY A 95 -4.80 15.05 -4.27
N VAL A 96 -4.89 14.95 -2.95
CA VAL A 96 -3.79 14.44 -2.11
C VAL A 96 -4.07 12.99 -1.76
N SER A 97 -3.11 12.13 -2.04
CA SER A 97 -3.07 10.72 -1.67
C SER A 97 -2.25 10.52 -0.40
N MET A 98 -2.68 9.60 0.45
CA MET A 98 -1.92 9.13 1.61
C MET A 98 -2.05 7.61 1.72
N SER A 99 -0.97 6.93 2.09
CA SER A 99 -1.00 5.52 2.51
C SER A 99 -0.17 5.35 3.78
N ALA A 100 -0.79 4.78 4.81
CA ALA A 100 -0.22 4.57 6.13
C ALA A 100 -0.70 3.21 6.68
N THR A 101 0.18 2.23 6.93
CA THR A 101 1.65 2.34 7.01
C THR A 101 2.44 1.19 6.37
N GLU A 102 3.70 1.49 6.07
CA GLU A 102 4.75 0.51 5.83
C GLU A 102 5.50 0.26 7.15
N SER A 103 5.18 -0.82 7.87
CA SER A 103 5.81 -1.07 9.17
C SER A 103 7.33 -1.17 9.04
N ALA A 104 8.06 -0.39 9.83
CA ALA A 104 9.52 -0.37 9.86
C ALA A 104 10.01 -0.70 11.28
N TYR A 105 11.32 -0.85 11.47
CA TYR A 105 11.89 -1.15 12.78
C TYR A 105 13.07 -0.24 13.10
N ALA A 106 12.93 0.49 14.20
CA ALA A 106 14.04 1.20 14.82
C ALA A 106 14.92 0.25 15.65
N ASN A 107 16.21 0.54 15.74
CA ASN A 107 17.11 -0.25 16.57
C ASN A 107 16.98 0.07 18.08
N ASN A 108 17.33 -0.91 18.90
CA ASN A 108 17.24 -0.80 20.36
C ASN A 108 18.12 0.32 20.95
N HIS A 109 19.21 0.69 20.26
CA HIS A 109 20.13 1.71 20.76
C HIS A 109 19.46 3.09 20.75
N VAL A 110 18.83 3.47 19.64
CA VAL A 110 18.05 4.72 19.55
C VAL A 110 16.85 4.70 20.50
N LEU A 111 16.10 3.59 20.54
CA LEU A 111 14.93 3.45 21.41
C LEU A 111 15.28 3.51 22.91
N GLY A 112 16.55 3.25 23.28
CA GLY A 112 17.04 3.44 24.64
C GLY A 112 17.07 4.91 25.07
N TYR A 113 17.17 5.85 24.12
CA TYR A 113 17.20 7.30 24.40
C TYR A 113 15.87 8.00 24.08
N ASP A 114 15.10 7.51 23.12
CA ASP A 114 13.75 8.00 22.79
C ASP A 114 12.80 6.82 22.49
N PRO A 115 12.25 6.18 23.55
CA PRO A 115 11.41 5.00 23.40
C PRO A 115 10.07 5.33 22.75
N LEU A 116 9.45 4.32 22.11
CA LEU A 116 8.10 4.45 21.57
C LEU A 116 7.09 4.81 22.67
N VAL A 117 6.19 5.73 22.35
CA VAL A 117 5.19 6.25 23.28
C VAL A 117 3.93 5.39 23.20
N LYS A 118 3.63 4.63 24.24
CA LYS A 118 2.50 3.67 24.28
C LYS A 118 1.16 4.26 23.85
N ASN A 119 0.89 5.52 24.17
CA ASN A 119 -0.32 6.27 23.82
C ASN A 119 -0.06 7.36 22.76
N GLY A 120 1.03 7.21 22.00
CA GLY A 120 1.34 8.01 20.82
C GLY A 120 0.51 7.58 19.62
N ILE A 121 0.65 8.28 18.50
CA ILE A 121 -0.07 7.92 17.28
C ILE A 121 0.40 6.58 16.73
N GLY A 122 -0.54 5.72 16.33
CA GLY A 122 -0.31 4.44 15.65
C GLY A 122 -0.95 4.40 14.27
N GLU A 123 -0.64 3.35 13.50
CA GLU A 123 -1.13 3.12 12.12
C GLU A 123 -2.65 3.36 12.01
N GLU A 124 -3.42 2.80 12.95
CA GLU A 124 -4.89 2.85 12.97
C GLU A 124 -5.49 4.26 12.86
N ALA A 125 -4.75 5.27 13.32
CA ALA A 125 -5.22 6.65 13.41
C ALA A 125 -4.66 7.56 12.30
N MET A 126 -3.54 7.18 11.64
CA MET A 126 -2.74 8.12 10.85
C MET A 126 -3.52 8.76 9.70
N VAL A 127 -4.19 7.95 8.88
CA VAL A 127 -4.99 8.45 7.75
C VAL A 127 -6.10 9.38 8.27
N THR A 128 -6.90 8.90 9.23
CA THR A 128 -8.06 9.60 9.78
C THR A 128 -7.72 10.98 10.34
N VAL A 129 -6.58 11.13 11.01
CA VAL A 129 -6.20 12.40 11.64
C VAL A 129 -5.35 13.31 10.76
N VAL A 130 -4.93 12.85 9.56
CA VAL A 130 -4.04 13.58 8.64
C VAL A 130 -4.70 13.91 7.32
N LEU A 131 -5.05 12.90 6.51
CA LEU A 131 -5.50 13.06 5.12
C LEU A 131 -6.68 14.04 4.95
N PRO A 132 -7.69 14.07 5.83
CA PRO A 132 -8.84 14.96 5.67
C PRO A 132 -8.56 16.43 6.01
N TYR A 133 -7.31 16.77 6.37
CA TYR A 133 -6.94 18.09 6.91
C TYR A 133 -5.75 18.73 6.17
N ILE A 134 -5.41 18.23 4.98
CA ILE A 134 -4.27 18.66 4.19
C ILE A 134 -4.68 18.93 2.73
N LYS A 135 -3.94 19.81 2.05
CA LYS A 135 -4.16 20.19 0.64
C LYS A 135 -2.93 19.97 -0.26
N SER A 136 -1.87 19.37 0.27
CA SER A 136 -0.70 18.91 -0.48
C SER A 136 0.01 17.78 0.28
N ALA A 137 0.80 16.98 -0.41
CA ALA A 137 1.65 15.94 0.18
C ALA A 137 2.60 16.51 1.23
N ARG A 138 3.19 17.68 0.93
CA ARG A 138 4.07 18.41 1.85
C ARG A 138 3.34 18.85 3.13
N GLN A 139 2.08 19.24 3.05
CA GLN A 139 1.26 19.50 4.24
C GLN A 139 0.97 18.21 5.02
N GLY A 140 0.79 17.08 4.33
CA GLY A 140 0.71 15.73 4.94
C GLY A 140 1.91 15.42 5.82
N VAL A 141 3.11 15.52 5.25
CA VAL A 141 4.38 15.32 5.97
C VAL A 141 4.48 16.24 7.19
N LYS A 142 4.25 17.55 7.01
CA LYS A 142 4.33 18.53 8.12
C LYS A 142 3.31 18.23 9.22
N ARG A 143 2.07 17.89 8.84
CA ARG A 143 1.00 17.60 9.81
C ARG A 143 1.34 16.36 10.62
N LEU A 144 1.65 15.24 9.97
CA LEU A 144 1.99 13.99 10.66
C LEU A 144 3.24 14.16 11.51
N GLY A 145 4.28 14.79 10.97
CA GLY A 145 5.52 15.08 11.69
C GLY A 145 5.28 15.91 12.96
N ASN A 146 4.44 16.94 12.90
CA ASN A 146 4.06 17.73 14.08
C ASN A 146 3.28 16.91 15.11
N ILE A 147 2.44 15.96 14.66
CA ILE A 147 1.71 15.06 15.57
C ILE A 147 2.71 14.14 16.29
N ILE A 148 3.63 13.51 15.55
CA ILE A 148 4.66 12.63 16.12
C ILE A 148 5.54 13.40 17.10
N SER A 149 6.07 14.56 16.73
CA SER A 149 6.93 15.34 17.63
C SER A 149 6.21 15.83 18.89
N LYS A 150 4.88 15.97 18.87
CA LYS A 150 4.10 16.46 20.00
C LYS A 150 3.56 15.35 20.90
N TYR A 151 3.07 14.27 20.30
CA TYR A 151 2.35 13.20 21.01
C TYR A 151 3.13 11.89 21.08
N GLY A 152 4.24 11.81 20.35
CA GLY A 152 4.97 10.58 20.10
C GLY A 152 4.23 9.62 19.19
N THR A 153 4.89 8.51 18.85
CA THR A 153 4.32 7.37 18.13
C THR A 153 4.56 6.07 18.91
N CYS A 154 3.62 5.13 18.82
CA CYS A 154 3.76 3.81 19.43
C CYS A 154 4.45 2.78 18.52
N GLU A 155 4.88 3.19 17.32
CA GLU A 155 5.35 2.30 16.26
C GLU A 155 6.44 2.99 15.42
N SER A 156 7.27 2.20 14.73
CA SER A 156 8.16 2.69 13.68
C SER A 156 7.55 2.41 12.33
N ASN A 157 7.32 3.43 11.51
CA ASN A 157 6.53 3.32 10.28
C ASN A 157 7.09 4.20 9.17
N GLY A 158 6.91 3.74 7.94
CA GLY A 158 6.97 4.51 6.72
C GLY A 158 5.58 4.96 6.25
N ILE A 159 5.45 6.21 5.81
CA ILE A 159 4.18 6.80 5.38
C ILE A 159 4.39 7.49 4.04
N LEU A 160 3.48 7.20 3.11
CA LEU A 160 3.52 7.70 1.75
C LEU A 160 2.52 8.86 1.60
N PHE A 161 2.96 9.95 0.99
CA PHE A 161 2.09 11.04 0.58
C PHE A 161 2.36 11.40 -0.87
N SER A 162 1.32 11.78 -1.60
CA SER A 162 1.47 12.28 -2.96
C SER A 162 0.40 13.30 -3.30
N ASP A 163 0.74 14.30 -4.10
CA ASP A 163 -0.20 15.16 -4.83
C ASP A 163 0.22 15.17 -6.31
N ASN A 164 -0.37 16.04 -7.14
CA ASN A 164 -0.07 16.09 -8.56
C ASN A 164 1.37 16.54 -8.90
N GLU A 165 2.13 17.01 -7.92
CA GLU A 165 3.47 17.57 -8.12
C GLU A 165 4.57 16.77 -7.42
N GLU A 166 4.32 16.29 -6.21
CA GLU A 166 5.33 15.70 -5.33
C GLU A 166 4.90 14.33 -4.79
N VAL A 167 5.90 13.48 -4.59
CA VAL A 167 5.77 12.22 -3.85
C VAL A 167 6.73 12.27 -2.67
N TRP A 168 6.24 11.97 -1.48
CA TRP A 168 6.97 12.06 -0.22
C TRP A 168 6.90 10.75 0.54
N TYR A 169 8.01 10.39 1.18
CA TYR A 169 8.10 9.28 2.12
C TYR A 169 8.57 9.82 3.47
N LEU A 170 7.79 9.61 4.53
CA LEU A 170 8.12 9.94 5.92
C LEU A 170 8.42 8.66 6.68
N GLU A 171 9.47 8.66 7.50
CA GLU A 171 9.79 7.56 8.40
C GLU A 171 9.90 8.01 9.86
N THR A 172 9.34 7.23 10.78
CA THR A 172 9.51 7.39 12.22
C THR A 172 10.63 6.47 12.73
N GLY A 173 11.67 7.06 13.31
CA GLY A 173 12.86 6.34 13.76
C GLY A 173 12.92 6.10 15.28
N SER A 174 12.01 6.70 16.03
CA SER A 174 11.97 6.65 17.49
C SER A 174 10.61 7.17 18.00
N GLY A 175 10.46 7.36 19.31
CA GLY A 175 9.24 7.90 19.91
C GLY A 175 8.79 9.24 19.30
N HIS A 176 9.72 10.16 19.02
CA HIS A 176 9.40 11.53 18.62
C HIS A 176 10.21 12.04 17.41
N HIS A 177 11.30 11.35 17.03
CA HIS A 177 12.10 11.72 15.86
C HIS A 177 11.68 11.01 14.58
N TRP A 178 11.56 11.81 13.53
CA TRP A 178 11.18 11.40 12.17
C TRP A 178 11.99 12.20 11.14
N VAL A 179 12.09 11.65 9.94
CA VAL A 179 12.58 12.32 8.74
C VAL A 179 11.63 12.04 7.58
N ALA A 180 11.68 12.86 6.54
CA ALA A 180 10.95 12.65 5.31
C ALA A 180 11.77 13.12 4.12
N MET A 181 11.62 12.40 3.00
CA MET A 181 12.30 12.69 1.74
C MET A 181 11.28 12.78 0.61
N LYS A 182 11.43 13.79 -0.24
CA LYS A 182 10.77 13.88 -1.53
C LYS A 182 11.43 12.88 -2.48
N ILE A 183 10.65 11.99 -3.05
CA ILE A 183 11.14 11.12 -4.13
C ILE A 183 11.44 12.01 -5.34
N PRO A 184 12.67 11.99 -5.89
CA PRO A 184 12.98 12.80 -7.07
C PRO A 184 12.02 12.50 -8.22
N ASN A 185 11.66 13.53 -8.98
CA ASN A 185 10.60 13.41 -9.98
C ASN A 185 10.86 12.29 -11.00
N ASP A 186 12.11 12.05 -11.38
CA ASP A 186 12.51 11.03 -12.37
C ASP A 186 12.95 9.70 -11.74
N CYS A 187 12.62 9.48 -10.46
CA CYS A 187 12.98 8.29 -9.71
C CYS A 187 11.75 7.55 -9.16
N TYR A 188 12.00 6.32 -8.71
CA TYR A 188 11.08 5.49 -7.95
C TYR A 188 11.76 4.99 -6.65
N ALA A 189 10.95 4.47 -5.74
CA ALA A 189 11.39 3.71 -4.58
C ALA A 189 10.50 2.48 -4.40
N VAL A 190 11.10 1.37 -3.97
CA VAL A 190 10.39 0.19 -3.47
C VAL A 190 10.83 -0.05 -2.05
N VAL A 191 9.87 -0.24 -1.15
CA VAL A 191 10.13 -0.28 0.29
C VAL A 191 9.53 -1.53 0.90
N SER A 192 10.29 -2.13 1.81
CA SER A 192 9.90 -3.29 2.62
C SER A 192 9.87 -2.89 4.09
N ASN A 193 9.76 -3.86 5.01
CA ASN A 193 9.60 -3.59 6.44
C ASN A 193 10.91 -3.22 7.15
N GLN A 194 11.55 -2.15 6.68
CA GLN A 194 12.82 -1.63 7.19
C GLN A 194 12.91 -0.12 6.92
N ILE A 195 13.57 0.61 7.83
CA ILE A 195 13.96 2.00 7.59
C ILE A 195 14.80 2.07 6.31
N SER A 196 14.41 2.95 5.40
CA SER A 196 14.88 3.01 4.02
C SER A 196 15.58 4.31 3.69
N ILE A 197 15.15 5.45 4.27
CA ILE A 197 15.78 6.74 3.99
C ILE A 197 17.25 6.68 4.45
N ARG A 198 18.15 7.06 3.54
CA ARG A 198 19.59 7.03 3.78
C ARG A 198 20.11 8.42 4.17
N GLN A 199 21.01 8.99 3.38
CA GLN A 199 21.59 10.30 3.64
C GLN A 199 20.54 11.42 3.69
N ILE A 200 20.61 12.24 4.73
CA ILE A 200 19.80 13.45 4.90
C ILE A 200 20.67 14.68 4.63
N ASN A 201 20.23 15.53 3.69
CA ASN A 201 20.83 16.84 3.49
C ASN A 201 20.05 17.92 4.26
N PHE A 202 20.54 18.31 5.43
CA PHE A 202 19.91 19.33 6.30
C PHE A 202 19.90 20.75 5.71
N ASN A 203 20.61 20.99 4.60
CA ASN A 203 20.56 22.26 3.89
C ASN A 203 19.50 22.28 2.77
N ASP A 204 18.94 21.12 2.41
CA ASP A 204 17.96 20.97 1.34
C ASP A 204 16.54 20.76 1.90
N LYS A 205 15.90 21.87 2.28
CA LYS A 205 14.54 21.89 2.83
C LYS A 205 13.46 21.64 1.77
N ASP A 206 13.83 21.67 0.50
CA ASP A 206 12.90 21.42 -0.60
C ASP A 206 12.67 19.93 -0.77
N ASN A 207 13.72 19.11 -0.58
CA ASN A 207 13.65 17.65 -0.72
C ASN A 207 13.66 16.90 0.62
N PHE A 208 13.98 17.54 1.74
CA PHE A 208 13.98 16.90 3.06
C PHE A 208 13.18 17.69 4.11
N MET A 209 12.53 16.95 5.01
CA MET A 209 11.90 17.47 6.23
C MET A 209 12.26 16.56 7.40
N TRP A 210 12.38 17.10 8.61
CA TRP A 210 12.80 16.33 9.78
C TRP A 210 12.29 16.93 11.08
N SER A 211 12.28 16.11 12.13
CA SER A 211 12.00 16.54 13.50
C SER A 211 13.07 17.51 14.04
N ASN A 212 12.64 18.52 14.80
CA ASN A 212 13.56 19.46 15.43
C ASN A 212 14.50 18.74 16.42
N GLY A 213 15.77 19.18 16.47
CA GLY A 213 16.76 18.65 17.41
C GLY A 213 17.32 17.27 17.07
N ILE A 214 16.94 16.66 15.94
CA ILE A 214 17.40 15.30 15.59
C ILE A 214 18.93 15.18 15.47
N GLN A 215 19.60 16.20 14.93
CA GLN A 215 21.06 16.24 14.82
C GLN A 215 21.73 16.29 16.20
N ASP A 216 21.20 17.12 17.10
CA ASP A 216 21.72 17.24 18.46
C ASP A 216 21.46 15.97 19.27
N PHE A 217 20.29 15.35 19.12
CA PHE A 217 19.96 14.06 19.72
C PHE A 217 20.95 12.96 19.29
N VAL A 218 21.22 12.85 17.98
CA VAL A 218 22.19 11.88 17.45
C VAL A 218 23.61 12.14 17.96
N LYS A 219 24.04 13.41 17.95
CA LYS A 219 25.38 13.80 18.41
C LYS A 219 25.58 13.57 19.91
N LYS A 220 24.61 14.01 20.73
CA LYS A 220 24.68 13.93 22.20
C LYS A 220 24.74 12.49 22.70
N ASN A 221 24.04 11.58 22.02
CA ASN A 221 23.90 10.19 22.43
C ASN A 221 24.83 9.23 21.64
N HIS A 222 25.77 9.76 20.85
CA HIS A 222 26.75 8.98 20.07
C HIS A 222 26.10 7.91 19.17
N LEU A 223 25.01 8.27 18.50
CA LEU A 223 24.18 7.32 17.74
C LEU A 223 24.68 7.09 16.31
N ASN A 224 25.59 7.93 15.78
CA ASN A 224 26.03 7.83 14.39
C ASN A 224 27.17 6.81 14.22
N PRO A 225 26.95 5.68 13.51
CA PRO A 225 28.00 4.70 13.25
C PRO A 225 28.92 5.07 12.08
N ASP A 226 28.54 6.04 11.24
CA ASP A 226 29.29 6.37 10.02
C ASP A 226 30.58 7.15 10.34
N ILE A 227 31.72 6.60 9.92
CA ILE A 227 33.07 7.13 10.21
C ILE A 227 33.28 8.54 9.63
N ASN A 228 32.69 8.83 8.47
CA ASN A 228 32.75 10.14 7.83
C ASN A 228 31.81 11.17 8.47
N GLY A 229 31.00 10.76 9.45
CA GLY A 229 30.02 11.60 10.11
C GLY A 229 28.79 11.94 9.27
N GLU A 230 28.59 11.30 8.12
CA GLU A 230 27.37 11.47 7.33
C GLU A 230 26.13 11.09 8.13
N PHE A 231 25.05 11.85 7.97
CA PHE A 231 23.78 11.51 8.62
C PHE A 231 22.98 10.59 7.72
N ASN A 232 23.18 9.27 7.86
CA ASN A 232 22.38 8.26 7.18
C ASN A 232 21.30 7.72 8.13
N PHE A 233 20.04 8.05 7.86
CA PHE A 233 18.93 7.74 8.76
C PHE A 233 18.75 6.23 8.97
N ARG A 234 18.85 5.41 7.92
CA ARG A 234 18.84 3.95 8.02
C ARG A 234 19.97 3.38 8.87
N HIS A 235 21.20 3.90 8.75
CA HIS A 235 22.33 3.41 9.56
C HIS A 235 22.17 3.78 11.04
N ILE A 236 21.70 5.01 11.31
CA ILE A 236 21.57 5.55 12.67
C ILE A 236 20.36 4.95 13.39
N PHE A 237 19.19 4.92 12.73
CA PHE A 237 17.91 4.57 13.35
C PHE A 237 17.44 3.16 13.00
N GLY A 238 17.80 2.61 11.84
CA GLY A 238 17.28 1.36 11.33
C GLY A 238 17.92 0.11 11.94
N THR A 239 17.34 -1.04 11.60
CA THR A 239 17.93 -2.36 11.85
C THR A 239 18.88 -2.76 10.72
N HIS A 240 19.86 -3.59 11.06
CA HIS A 240 20.73 -4.26 10.11
C HIS A 240 20.98 -5.68 10.63
N ASN A 241 20.05 -6.60 10.37
CA ASN A 241 20.08 -7.93 10.95
C ASN A 241 19.76 -9.04 9.93
N LEU A 242 19.92 -10.29 10.36
CA LEU A 242 19.68 -11.45 9.50
C LEU A 242 18.23 -11.53 9.00
N THR A 243 17.25 -10.98 9.74
CA THR A 243 15.86 -10.93 9.29
C THR A 243 15.68 -10.10 8.04
N ASP A 244 16.45 -9.02 7.87
CA ASP A 244 16.39 -8.22 6.66
C ASP A 244 16.76 -9.03 5.40
N VAL A 245 17.68 -9.98 5.54
CA VAL A 245 18.23 -10.79 4.44
C VAL A 245 17.19 -11.70 3.77
N TYR A 246 16.22 -12.21 4.54
CA TYR A 246 15.18 -13.10 4.01
C TYR A 246 13.77 -12.49 3.97
N TYR A 247 13.52 -11.44 4.77
CA TYR A 247 12.21 -10.83 4.91
C TYR A 247 12.06 -9.52 4.12
N ASN A 248 13.13 -8.73 3.99
CA ASN A 248 13.07 -7.35 3.51
C ASN A 248 13.83 -7.16 2.19
N ASN A 249 15.16 -7.31 2.21
CA ASN A 249 16.06 -7.06 1.09
C ASN A 249 15.61 -7.75 -0.22
N PRO A 250 15.11 -9.01 -0.21
CA PRO A 250 14.69 -9.67 -1.44
C PRO A 250 13.52 -8.96 -2.16
N ARG A 251 12.59 -8.34 -1.43
CA ARG A 251 11.46 -7.61 -2.02
C ARG A 251 11.92 -6.32 -2.70
N VAL A 252 12.81 -5.58 -2.03
CA VAL A 252 13.46 -4.40 -2.60
C VAL A 252 14.26 -4.78 -3.84
N TRP A 253 15.07 -5.84 -3.75
CA TRP A 253 15.84 -6.36 -4.86
C TRP A 253 14.97 -6.73 -6.06
N TYR A 254 13.84 -7.41 -5.83
CA TYR A 254 13.00 -7.86 -6.94
C TYR A 254 12.35 -6.69 -7.67
N GLY A 255 11.85 -5.68 -6.94
CA GLY A 255 11.34 -4.46 -7.56
C GLY A 255 12.42 -3.72 -8.37
N GLN A 256 13.64 -3.63 -7.82
CA GLN A 256 14.76 -3.04 -8.55
C GLN A 256 15.16 -3.86 -9.77
N LYS A 257 15.10 -5.19 -9.70
CA LYS A 257 15.33 -6.08 -10.84
C LYS A 257 14.26 -5.91 -11.93
N MET A 258 12.99 -5.70 -11.56
CA MET A 258 11.92 -5.45 -12.53
C MET A 258 12.16 -4.16 -13.33
N PHE A 259 12.62 -3.10 -12.66
CA PHE A 259 12.72 -1.76 -13.26
C PHE A 259 14.14 -1.38 -13.73
N ASN A 260 15.15 -2.17 -13.34
CA ASN A 260 16.55 -2.04 -13.73
C ASN A 260 17.18 -3.43 -14.01
N PRO A 261 16.67 -4.18 -14.99
CA PRO A 261 17.11 -5.56 -15.26
C PRO A 261 18.59 -5.65 -15.71
N GLU A 262 19.18 -4.56 -16.16
CA GLU A 262 20.60 -4.47 -16.51
C GLU A 262 21.54 -4.54 -15.29
N LEU A 263 21.03 -4.26 -14.09
CA LEU A 263 21.84 -4.23 -12.87
C LEU A 263 21.95 -5.62 -12.25
N LYS A 264 23.18 -5.98 -11.88
CA LYS A 264 23.46 -7.19 -11.10
C LYS A 264 23.43 -6.84 -9.61
N GLN A 265 22.41 -7.32 -8.93
CA GLN A 265 22.22 -7.15 -7.49
C GLN A 265 21.95 -8.50 -6.84
N HIS A 266 22.30 -8.63 -5.56
CA HIS A 266 22.01 -9.81 -4.77
C HIS A 266 20.77 -9.57 -3.89
N PRO A 267 19.84 -10.55 -3.77
CA PRO A 267 18.61 -10.41 -2.98
C PRO A 267 18.88 -10.17 -1.49
N GLU A 268 20.03 -10.63 -1.00
CA GLU A 268 20.42 -10.56 0.41
C GLU A 268 21.18 -9.26 0.75
N SER A 269 21.47 -8.40 -0.22
CA SER A 269 22.30 -7.20 -0.03
C SER A 269 21.63 -6.17 0.88
N HIS A 270 22.35 -5.73 1.92
CA HIS A 270 21.91 -4.61 2.76
C HIS A 270 22.08 -3.25 2.08
N ASP A 271 22.91 -3.15 1.04
CA ASP A 271 23.30 -1.88 0.42
C ASP A 271 22.41 -1.47 -0.76
N LEU A 272 21.29 -2.17 -0.97
CA LEU A 272 20.30 -1.79 -1.97
C LEU A 272 19.92 -0.31 -1.77
N PRO A 273 19.98 0.53 -2.81
CA PRO A 273 19.65 1.94 -2.68
C PRO A 273 18.16 2.13 -2.45
N PHE A 274 17.80 3.17 -1.71
CA PHE A 274 16.39 3.53 -1.47
C PHE A 274 15.75 4.13 -2.73
N ILE A 275 16.44 5.08 -3.37
CA ILE A 275 15.98 5.76 -4.58
C ILE A 275 16.69 5.16 -5.79
N ARG A 276 15.94 4.93 -6.87
CA ARG A 276 16.50 4.55 -8.17
C ARG A 276 15.80 5.26 -9.32
N LYS A 277 16.53 5.45 -10.40
CA LYS A 277 15.99 5.80 -11.72
C LYS A 277 15.75 4.53 -12.52
N ALA A 278 14.51 4.30 -12.94
CA ALA A 278 14.16 3.14 -13.76
C ALA A 278 14.78 3.25 -15.15
N SER A 279 15.04 2.10 -15.78
CA SER A 279 15.61 2.03 -17.14
C SER A 279 14.63 2.48 -18.22
N LYS A 280 13.34 2.54 -17.89
CA LYS A 280 12.24 3.03 -18.73
C LYS A 280 11.22 3.75 -17.84
N LEU A 281 10.38 4.58 -18.46
CA LEU A 281 9.22 5.16 -17.78
C LEU A 281 8.28 4.04 -17.31
N LEU A 282 7.75 4.21 -16.10
CA LEU A 282 6.88 3.24 -15.43
C LEU A 282 5.41 3.59 -15.67
N SER A 283 4.63 2.60 -16.04
CA SER A 283 3.17 2.70 -16.10
C SER A 283 2.54 2.37 -14.74
N ILE A 284 1.26 2.68 -14.59
CA ILE A 284 0.48 2.21 -13.45
C ILE A 284 0.42 0.66 -13.39
N ASP A 285 0.56 -0.04 -14.52
CA ASP A 285 0.56 -1.50 -14.54
C ASP A 285 1.88 -2.07 -14.00
N ASP A 286 3.01 -1.37 -14.17
CA ASP A 286 4.29 -1.75 -13.57
C ASP A 286 4.21 -1.72 -12.03
N ALA A 287 3.54 -0.71 -11.46
CA ALA A 287 3.31 -0.62 -10.02
C ALA A 287 2.43 -1.76 -9.50
N LYS A 288 1.32 -2.04 -10.19
CA LYS A 288 0.44 -3.17 -9.86
C LYS A 288 1.16 -4.51 -9.98
N SER A 289 1.94 -4.71 -11.05
CA SER A 289 2.71 -5.94 -11.27
C SER A 289 3.75 -6.17 -10.18
N PHE A 290 4.42 -5.11 -9.71
CA PHE A 290 5.33 -5.23 -8.57
C PHE A 290 4.58 -5.65 -7.29
N LEU A 291 3.47 -5.02 -6.97
CA LEU A 291 2.66 -5.35 -5.78
C LEU A 291 2.01 -6.75 -5.87
N SER A 292 1.72 -7.24 -7.08
CA SER A 292 1.27 -8.61 -7.36
C SER A 292 2.40 -9.64 -7.46
N SER A 293 3.66 -9.24 -7.28
CA SER A 293 4.80 -10.12 -7.55
C SER A 293 5.07 -11.12 -6.44
N HIS A 294 5.69 -12.22 -6.81
CA HIS A 294 6.14 -13.28 -5.92
C HIS A 294 7.43 -13.92 -6.46
N TYR A 295 8.34 -13.08 -6.98
CA TYR A 295 9.65 -13.49 -7.53
C TYR A 295 9.61 -14.24 -8.85
N GLN A 296 8.59 -14.02 -9.69
CA GLN A 296 8.45 -14.65 -11.00
C GLN A 296 9.73 -14.52 -11.85
N GLY A 297 10.08 -15.59 -12.55
CA GLY A 297 11.30 -15.66 -13.36
C GLY A 297 12.59 -15.83 -12.55
N THR A 298 12.48 -16.29 -11.30
CA THR A 298 13.63 -16.60 -10.44
C THR A 298 13.45 -17.95 -9.74
N PRO A 299 14.52 -18.58 -9.20
CA PRO A 299 14.39 -19.77 -8.37
C PRO A 299 13.59 -19.56 -7.08
N TYR A 300 13.41 -18.31 -6.65
CA TYR A 300 12.75 -17.95 -5.39
C TYR A 300 11.23 -17.81 -5.52
N ASP A 301 10.67 -18.01 -6.72
CA ASP A 301 9.23 -17.99 -6.93
C ASP A 301 8.56 -19.17 -6.19
N PRO A 302 7.69 -18.93 -5.19
CA PRO A 302 7.06 -19.99 -4.40
C PRO A 302 6.28 -21.02 -5.23
N ILE A 303 5.78 -20.59 -6.39
CA ILE A 303 4.99 -21.42 -7.31
C ILE A 303 5.75 -21.73 -8.61
N GLY A 304 7.03 -21.38 -8.67
CA GLY A 304 7.90 -21.63 -9.81
C GLY A 304 8.63 -22.98 -9.74
N ASN A 305 9.69 -23.08 -10.54
CA ASN A 305 10.45 -24.32 -10.77
C ASN A 305 11.73 -24.43 -9.91
N GLY A 306 11.93 -23.55 -8.93
CA GLY A 306 13.08 -23.60 -8.04
C GLY A 306 13.09 -24.81 -7.10
N SER A 307 14.21 -25.01 -6.40
CA SER A 307 14.33 -26.05 -5.37
C SER A 307 13.32 -25.81 -4.24
N LYS A 308 12.98 -26.84 -3.46
CA LYS A 308 12.06 -26.68 -2.32
C LYS A 308 12.57 -25.62 -1.32
N GLU A 309 13.87 -25.56 -1.13
CA GLU A 309 14.53 -24.58 -0.28
C GLU A 309 14.38 -23.17 -0.87
N ASP A 310 14.77 -22.95 -2.12
CA ASP A 310 14.72 -21.62 -2.75
C ASP A 310 13.31 -21.03 -2.76
N LYS A 311 12.29 -21.85 -3.08
CA LYS A 311 10.89 -21.44 -3.15
C LYS A 311 10.29 -21.00 -1.81
N THR A 312 10.92 -21.35 -0.70
CA THR A 312 10.48 -20.99 0.65
C THR A 312 11.46 -20.06 1.36
N LYS A 313 12.54 -19.66 0.67
CA LYS A 313 13.65 -18.91 1.26
C LYS A 313 13.28 -17.48 1.62
N TYR A 314 12.49 -16.81 0.77
CA TYR A 314 12.18 -15.39 0.93
C TYR A 314 10.68 -15.12 1.06
N ARG A 315 10.34 -14.10 1.83
CA ARG A 315 8.96 -13.57 1.91
C ARG A 315 8.58 -12.90 0.58
N PRO A 316 7.55 -13.34 -0.16
CA PRO A 316 7.12 -12.68 -1.39
C PRO A 316 6.43 -11.32 -1.13
N VAL A 317 6.26 -10.52 -2.19
CA VAL A 317 5.57 -9.21 -2.12
C VAL A 317 4.06 -9.41 -1.96
N SER A 318 3.45 -10.16 -2.88
CA SER A 318 2.07 -10.65 -2.78
C SER A 318 2.06 -12.00 -2.09
N LEU A 319 1.22 -12.15 -1.07
CA LEU A 319 1.12 -13.38 -0.28
C LEU A 319 -0.28 -13.58 0.31
N ALA A 320 -0.54 -14.77 0.86
CA ALA A 320 -1.84 -15.12 1.42
C ALA A 320 -2.36 -14.15 2.51
N LYS A 321 -1.44 -13.43 3.19
CA LYS A 321 -1.72 -12.46 4.27
C LYS A 321 -2.09 -11.06 3.77
N THR A 322 -2.01 -10.80 2.47
CA THR A 322 -2.48 -9.54 1.87
C THR A 322 -3.99 -9.45 1.99
N GLN A 323 -4.44 -8.39 2.65
CA GLN A 323 -5.86 -8.11 2.90
C GLN A 323 -6.45 -7.28 1.78
N GLU A 324 -5.68 -6.30 1.33
CA GLU A 324 -5.92 -5.49 0.15
C GLU A 324 -4.57 -5.01 -0.41
N SER A 325 -4.62 -4.51 -1.63
CA SER A 325 -3.52 -3.83 -2.27
C SER A 325 -4.07 -2.64 -3.02
N HIS A 326 -3.45 -1.48 -2.82
CA HIS A 326 -3.86 -0.25 -3.45
C HIS A 326 -2.72 0.42 -4.20
N VAL A 327 -3.09 1.12 -5.27
CA VAL A 327 -2.22 2.09 -5.96
C VAL A 327 -3.01 3.38 -6.12
N LEU A 328 -2.53 4.46 -5.52
CA LEU A 328 -3.11 5.78 -5.56
C LEU A 328 -2.36 6.61 -6.61
N GLN A 329 -3.07 6.98 -7.67
CA GLN A 329 -2.54 7.70 -8.81
C GLN A 329 -3.13 9.11 -8.86
N ILE A 330 -2.30 10.15 -8.96
CA ILE A 330 -2.76 11.51 -9.27
C ILE A 330 -2.27 11.88 -10.68
N ARG A 331 -3.21 11.95 -11.62
CA ARG A 331 -2.93 12.26 -13.04
C ARG A 331 -2.75 13.78 -13.23
N PRO A 332 -1.82 14.22 -14.10
CA PRO A 332 -1.53 15.63 -14.27
C PRO A 332 -2.63 16.34 -15.08
N LYS A 333 -2.78 17.66 -14.88
CA LYS A 333 -3.62 18.56 -15.70
C LYS A 333 -5.11 18.16 -15.78
N MET A 334 -5.64 17.57 -14.71
CA MET A 334 -7.05 17.20 -14.60
C MET A 334 -7.60 17.70 -13.25
N PRO A 335 -8.91 17.94 -13.12
CA PRO A 335 -9.50 18.29 -11.83
C PRO A 335 -9.40 17.10 -10.85
N PRO A 336 -9.22 17.33 -9.53
CA PRO A 336 -8.97 16.28 -8.53
C PRO A 336 -9.92 15.07 -8.59
N GLU A 337 -11.19 15.32 -8.91
CA GLU A 337 -12.26 14.32 -8.99
C GLU A 337 -11.98 13.21 -9.99
N VAL A 338 -11.33 13.55 -11.11
CA VAL A 338 -10.94 12.58 -12.15
C VAL A 338 -9.42 12.38 -12.21
N ALA A 339 -8.62 13.33 -11.72
CA ALA A 339 -7.18 13.19 -11.63
C ALA A 339 -6.80 12.05 -10.68
N GLY A 340 -7.45 11.98 -9.53
CA GLY A 340 -7.23 10.95 -8.53
C GLY A 340 -7.91 9.63 -8.91
N ILE A 341 -7.12 8.57 -9.06
CA ILE A 341 -7.62 7.20 -9.20
C ILE A 341 -7.05 6.35 -8.07
N HIS A 342 -7.95 5.84 -7.24
CA HIS A 342 -7.68 4.81 -6.25
C HIS A 342 -7.88 3.45 -6.92
N TRP A 343 -6.77 2.82 -7.31
CA TRP A 343 -6.77 1.46 -7.82
C TRP A 343 -6.77 0.48 -6.67
N LEU A 344 -7.86 -0.26 -6.46
CA LEU A 344 -8.02 -1.14 -5.30
C LEU A 344 -8.18 -2.60 -5.72
N SER A 345 -7.40 -3.47 -5.08
CA SER A 345 -7.45 -4.93 -5.22
C SER A 345 -7.74 -5.53 -3.86
N MET A 346 -8.89 -6.20 -3.71
CA MET A 346 -9.27 -6.82 -2.44
C MET A 346 -8.68 -8.24 -2.34
N GLY A 347 -8.00 -8.55 -1.25
CA GLY A 347 -7.34 -9.84 -1.04
C GLY A 347 -5.95 -9.91 -1.65
N VAL A 348 -5.54 -11.10 -2.11
CA VAL A 348 -4.18 -11.35 -2.59
C VAL A 348 -4.00 -10.73 -3.99
N ALA A 349 -3.11 -9.76 -4.12
CA ALA A 349 -2.93 -8.98 -5.35
C ALA A 349 -2.57 -9.83 -6.58
N ALA A 350 -1.80 -10.92 -6.41
CA ALA A 350 -1.50 -11.86 -7.49
C ALA A 350 -2.73 -12.61 -8.04
N GLN A 351 -3.77 -12.79 -7.22
CA GLN A 351 -4.96 -13.59 -7.53
C GLN A 351 -6.22 -12.75 -7.74
N SER A 352 -6.13 -11.46 -7.45
CA SER A 352 -7.22 -10.49 -7.53
C SER A 352 -6.97 -9.54 -8.69
N VAL A 353 -7.70 -8.42 -8.76
CA VAL A 353 -7.53 -7.44 -9.82
C VAL A 353 -7.71 -6.03 -9.25
N PHE A 354 -6.90 -5.09 -9.73
CA PHE A 354 -6.97 -3.69 -9.32
C PHE A 354 -8.07 -2.95 -10.08
N ILE A 355 -9.09 -2.48 -9.38
CA ILE A 355 -10.23 -1.77 -9.95
C ILE A 355 -10.03 -0.26 -9.78
N PRO A 356 -10.16 0.55 -10.85
CA PRO A 356 -10.01 2.00 -10.75
C PRO A 356 -11.29 2.65 -10.18
N PHE A 357 -11.14 3.27 -9.01
CA PHE A 357 -12.15 4.14 -8.42
C PHE A 357 -11.68 5.60 -8.48
N PHE A 358 -12.45 6.46 -9.14
CA PHE A 358 -12.13 7.88 -9.20
C PHE A 358 -12.35 8.54 -7.82
N ALA A 359 -11.44 9.41 -7.38
CA ALA A 359 -11.54 10.08 -6.08
C ALA A 359 -12.80 10.99 -5.97
N GLY A 360 -13.34 11.41 -7.12
CA GLY A 360 -14.55 12.22 -7.22
C GLY A 360 -15.85 11.54 -6.80
N ILE A 361 -15.86 10.23 -6.55
CA ILE A 361 -17.07 9.51 -6.11
C ILE A 361 -17.60 10.04 -4.77
N ASN A 362 -18.88 9.79 -4.50
CA ASN A 362 -19.54 10.11 -3.23
C ASN A 362 -19.98 8.85 -2.45
N ASP A 363 -20.01 7.68 -3.09
CA ASP A 363 -20.31 6.42 -2.41
C ASP A 363 -19.67 5.25 -3.17
N THR A 364 -19.59 4.10 -2.51
CA THR A 364 -19.05 2.85 -3.06
C THR A 364 -20.13 1.79 -3.19
N LEU A 365 -19.89 0.81 -4.06
CA LEU A 365 -20.78 -0.32 -4.27
C LEU A 365 -20.98 -1.09 -2.95
N SER A 366 -22.21 -1.52 -2.66
CA SER A 366 -22.58 -2.10 -1.35
C SER A 366 -21.74 -3.32 -0.96
N GLU A 367 -21.28 -4.09 -1.94
CA GLU A 367 -20.45 -5.28 -1.82
C GLU A 367 -19.07 -4.96 -1.21
N TYR A 368 -18.58 -3.74 -1.42
CA TYR A 368 -17.34 -3.23 -0.81
C TYR A 368 -17.53 -2.70 0.60
N LYS A 369 -18.76 -2.60 1.09
CA LYS A 369 -19.10 -2.18 2.47
C LYS A 369 -19.59 -3.37 3.33
N LYS A 370 -19.34 -4.58 2.83
CA LYS A 370 -19.82 -5.84 3.39
C LYS A 370 -18.65 -6.79 3.58
N GLY A 371 -18.82 -7.71 4.53
CA GLY A 371 -17.84 -8.73 4.85
C GLY A 371 -17.43 -8.61 6.31
N LYS A 372 -17.39 -9.75 6.99
CA LYS A 372 -16.81 -9.95 8.31
C LYS A 372 -15.94 -11.21 8.23
N LEU A 373 -15.40 -11.71 9.34
CA LEU A 373 -14.57 -12.92 9.35
C LEU A 373 -15.27 -14.16 8.77
N GLU A 374 -16.60 -14.24 8.84
CA GLU A 374 -17.37 -15.29 8.18
C GLU A 374 -17.49 -15.02 6.68
N TYR A 375 -17.33 -16.08 5.89
CA TYR A 375 -17.47 -16.03 4.44
C TYR A 375 -18.83 -15.44 4.04
N ASN A 376 -18.82 -14.48 3.11
CA ASN A 376 -20.03 -13.87 2.59
C ASN A 376 -19.94 -13.69 1.07
N PRO A 377 -20.72 -14.43 0.26
CA PRO A 377 -20.65 -14.36 -1.21
C PRO A 377 -21.12 -13.00 -1.79
N LYS A 378 -21.66 -12.10 -0.96
CA LYS A 378 -22.06 -10.73 -1.31
C LYS A 378 -21.02 -9.68 -0.89
N SER A 379 -19.86 -10.09 -0.38
CA SER A 379 -18.74 -9.21 -0.04
C SER A 379 -17.71 -9.26 -1.16
N ALA A 380 -17.25 -8.09 -1.63
CA ALA A 380 -16.21 -7.98 -2.63
C ALA A 380 -14.94 -8.74 -2.19
N TYR A 381 -14.48 -8.48 -0.96
CA TYR A 381 -13.34 -9.19 -0.36
C TYR A 381 -13.46 -10.71 -0.47
N TRP A 382 -14.61 -11.27 -0.09
CA TRP A 382 -14.81 -12.72 -0.11
C TRP A 382 -14.96 -13.31 -1.51
N ILE A 383 -15.50 -12.55 -2.47
CA ILE A 383 -15.56 -12.97 -3.87
C ILE A 383 -14.13 -13.15 -4.43
N PHE A 384 -13.24 -12.18 -4.20
CA PHE A 384 -11.85 -12.28 -4.65
C PHE A 384 -11.07 -13.37 -3.89
N LYS A 385 -11.23 -13.45 -2.55
CA LYS A 385 -10.56 -14.50 -1.75
C LYS A 385 -11.01 -15.90 -2.13
N LEU A 386 -12.27 -16.11 -2.52
CA LEU A 386 -12.74 -17.42 -2.98
C LEU A 386 -11.96 -17.90 -4.21
N VAL A 387 -11.75 -17.02 -5.19
CA VAL A 387 -10.95 -17.35 -6.38
C VAL A 387 -9.52 -17.75 -5.99
N GLY A 388 -8.87 -16.99 -5.09
CA GLY A 388 -7.54 -17.34 -4.59
C GLY A 388 -7.48 -18.73 -3.94
N VAL A 389 -8.44 -19.02 -3.05
CA VAL A 389 -8.57 -20.32 -2.37
C VAL A 389 -8.78 -21.47 -3.36
N LEU A 390 -9.51 -21.25 -4.44
CA LEU A 390 -9.76 -22.26 -5.47
C LEU A 390 -8.54 -22.50 -6.36
N VAL A 391 -7.74 -21.45 -6.63
CA VAL A 391 -6.55 -21.55 -7.49
C VAL A 391 -5.37 -22.19 -6.74
N ASP A 392 -5.15 -21.83 -5.48
CA ASP A 392 -3.96 -22.23 -4.70
C ASP A 392 -3.60 -23.73 -4.74
N PRO A 393 -4.54 -24.69 -4.54
CA PRO A 393 -4.20 -26.11 -4.50
C PRO A 393 -3.72 -26.69 -5.84
N HIS A 394 -4.12 -26.06 -6.95
CA HIS A 394 -3.85 -26.50 -8.33
C HIS A 394 -3.39 -25.33 -9.19
N TYR A 395 -2.49 -24.50 -8.63
CA TYR A 395 -2.12 -23.22 -9.23
C TYR A 395 -1.65 -23.37 -10.68
N LEU A 396 -0.76 -24.32 -10.96
CA LEU A 396 -0.23 -24.53 -12.32
C LEU A 396 -1.31 -24.92 -13.34
N GLN A 397 -2.34 -25.65 -12.91
CA GLN A 397 -3.44 -26.09 -13.77
C GLN A 397 -4.51 -25.01 -13.96
N LEU A 398 -4.72 -24.14 -12.96
CA LEU A 398 -5.81 -23.18 -12.92
C LEU A 398 -5.39 -21.74 -13.24
N ASN A 399 -4.08 -21.45 -13.19
CA ASN A 399 -3.56 -20.10 -13.35
C ASN A 399 -3.88 -19.48 -14.71
N ASP A 400 -3.92 -20.26 -15.79
CA ASP A 400 -4.22 -19.70 -17.12
C ASP A 400 -5.63 -19.12 -17.18
N LEU A 401 -6.61 -19.77 -16.54
CA LEU A 401 -7.98 -19.27 -16.47
C LEU A 401 -8.06 -17.97 -15.64
N LEU A 402 -7.33 -17.92 -14.52
CA LEU A 402 -7.19 -16.71 -13.71
C LEU A 402 -6.57 -15.56 -14.52
N LYS A 403 -5.41 -15.80 -15.16
CA LYS A 403 -4.70 -14.78 -15.96
C LYS A 403 -5.54 -14.28 -17.12
N ASN A 404 -6.17 -15.17 -17.89
CA ASN A 404 -7.06 -14.78 -18.99
C ASN A 404 -8.21 -13.87 -18.51
N THR A 405 -8.77 -14.16 -17.32
CA THR A 405 -9.80 -13.32 -16.71
C THR A 405 -9.24 -11.96 -16.30
N GLN A 406 -8.09 -11.92 -15.63
CA GLN A 406 -7.41 -10.68 -15.24
C GLN A 406 -7.05 -9.81 -16.44
N GLU A 407 -6.49 -10.39 -17.52
CA GLU A 407 -6.12 -9.69 -18.75
C GLU A 407 -7.32 -9.03 -19.41
N LYS A 408 -8.42 -9.78 -19.60
CA LYS A 408 -9.68 -9.24 -20.15
C LYS A 408 -10.21 -8.08 -19.31
N LEU A 409 -10.19 -8.22 -17.98
CA LEU A 409 -10.64 -7.17 -17.07
C LEU A 409 -9.74 -5.94 -17.11
N ASN A 410 -8.41 -6.13 -17.16
CA ASN A 410 -7.45 -5.04 -17.28
C ASN A 410 -7.67 -4.21 -18.54
N ILE A 411 -7.91 -4.85 -19.69
CA ILE A 411 -8.28 -4.17 -20.95
C ILE A 411 -9.56 -3.35 -20.76
N ASN A 412 -10.61 -3.95 -20.21
CA ASN A 412 -11.89 -3.28 -19.99
C ASN A 412 -11.77 -2.08 -19.04
N MET A 413 -10.93 -2.17 -18.00
CA MET A 413 -10.71 -1.07 -17.04
C MET A 413 -9.95 0.09 -17.67
N ARG A 414 -9.04 -0.18 -18.63
CA ARG A 414 -8.42 0.89 -19.43
C ARG A 414 -9.45 1.60 -20.31
N GLN A 415 -10.30 0.85 -21.00
CA GLN A 415 -11.39 1.42 -21.80
C GLN A 415 -12.39 2.20 -20.95
N PHE A 416 -12.68 1.72 -19.74
CA PHE A 416 -13.51 2.42 -18.76
C PHE A 416 -12.94 3.79 -18.42
N ILE A 417 -11.64 3.90 -18.12
CA ILE A 417 -10.99 5.18 -17.82
C ILE A 417 -11.05 6.11 -19.03
N LEU A 418 -10.71 5.62 -20.23
CA LEU A 418 -10.76 6.42 -21.46
C LEU A 418 -12.16 6.99 -21.72
N LYS A 419 -13.21 6.20 -21.44
CA LYS A 419 -14.59 6.67 -21.55
C LYS A 419 -14.87 7.83 -20.59
N ILE A 420 -14.51 7.69 -19.31
CA ILE A 420 -14.67 8.76 -18.32
C ILE A 420 -13.89 10.01 -18.74
N ASP A 421 -12.64 9.84 -19.19
CA ASP A 421 -11.79 10.94 -19.63
C ASP A 421 -12.38 11.72 -20.82
N SER A 422 -13.14 11.05 -21.69
CA SER A 422 -13.83 11.69 -22.81
C SER A 422 -15.15 12.38 -22.45
N GLU A 423 -15.80 11.98 -21.35
CA GLU A 423 -17.17 12.40 -21.01
C GLU A 423 -17.24 13.33 -19.79
N TYR A 424 -16.17 13.45 -18.97
CA TYR A 424 -16.27 14.10 -17.65
C TYR A 424 -16.60 15.60 -17.70
N ASN A 425 -16.11 16.33 -18.72
CA ASN A 425 -16.37 17.76 -18.88
C ASN A 425 -17.84 18.05 -19.23
N ASP A 426 -18.57 17.05 -19.73
CA ASP A 426 -19.96 17.19 -20.16
C ASP A 426 -20.96 16.88 -19.03
N GLN A 427 -20.47 16.56 -17.82
CA GLN A 427 -21.33 16.14 -16.70
C GLN A 427 -21.68 17.31 -15.77
N GLU A 428 -22.98 17.57 -15.61
CA GLU A 428 -23.48 18.58 -14.65
C GLU A 428 -23.14 18.21 -13.20
N ASP A 429 -23.30 16.93 -12.85
CA ASP A 429 -22.96 16.37 -11.53
C ASP A 429 -21.90 15.28 -11.72
N LEU A 430 -20.65 15.71 -11.79
CA LEU A 430 -19.50 14.84 -12.03
C LEU A 430 -19.39 13.75 -10.95
N SER A 431 -19.59 14.08 -9.67
CA SER A 431 -19.49 13.09 -8.59
C SER A 431 -20.57 12.00 -8.69
N LYS A 432 -21.81 12.35 -9.03
CA LYS A 432 -22.89 11.37 -9.24
C LYS A 432 -22.63 10.52 -10.48
N TYR A 433 -22.15 11.10 -11.57
CA TYR A 433 -21.74 10.37 -12.77
C TYR A 433 -20.62 9.37 -12.45
N LEU A 434 -19.53 9.82 -11.83
CA LEU A 434 -18.41 8.97 -11.43
C LEU A 434 -18.85 7.86 -10.48
N THR A 435 -19.69 8.16 -9.49
CA THR A 435 -20.23 7.16 -8.56
C THR A 435 -21.02 6.07 -9.29
N LYS A 436 -21.90 6.46 -10.22
CA LYS A 436 -22.67 5.50 -11.03
C LYS A 436 -21.75 4.64 -11.88
N MET A 437 -20.76 5.25 -12.53
CA MET A 437 -19.85 4.59 -13.46
C MET A 437 -18.89 3.63 -12.75
N CYS A 438 -18.24 4.07 -11.67
CA CYS A 438 -17.38 3.22 -10.83
C CYS A 438 -18.17 2.05 -10.23
N ASN A 439 -19.38 2.28 -9.71
CA ASN A 439 -20.20 1.20 -9.15
C ASN A 439 -20.64 0.19 -10.23
N SER A 440 -20.92 0.65 -11.45
CA SER A 440 -21.23 -0.21 -12.59
C SER A 440 -20.02 -1.06 -12.99
N ASN A 441 -18.85 -0.44 -13.12
CA ASN A 441 -17.59 -1.11 -13.43
C ASN A 441 -17.25 -2.17 -12.37
N ALA A 442 -17.23 -1.78 -11.09
CA ALA A 442 -16.94 -2.69 -9.98
C ALA A 442 -17.93 -3.88 -9.94
N ARG A 443 -19.22 -3.65 -10.17
CA ARG A 443 -20.21 -4.73 -10.24
C ARG A 443 -19.94 -5.70 -11.39
N ASN A 444 -19.51 -5.20 -12.55
CA ASN A 444 -19.15 -6.06 -13.68
C ASN A 444 -17.90 -6.90 -13.37
N VAL A 445 -16.88 -6.30 -12.73
CA VAL A 445 -15.69 -7.04 -12.29
C VAL A 445 -16.04 -8.15 -11.30
N LEU A 446 -16.87 -7.85 -10.29
CA LEU A 446 -17.34 -8.85 -9.32
C LEU A 446 -18.09 -10.00 -9.99
N LYS A 447 -18.92 -9.72 -11.01
CA LYS A 447 -19.62 -10.76 -11.79
C LYS A 447 -18.67 -11.66 -12.55
N GLU A 448 -17.63 -11.10 -13.19
CA GLU A 448 -16.64 -11.91 -13.91
C GLU A 448 -15.82 -12.78 -12.93
N TYR A 449 -15.50 -12.27 -11.74
CA TYR A 449 -14.83 -13.07 -10.69
C TYR A 449 -15.74 -14.16 -10.10
N GLN A 450 -17.04 -13.89 -9.94
CA GLN A 450 -18.02 -14.92 -9.56
C GLN A 450 -18.12 -16.01 -10.64
N LYS A 451 -18.17 -15.63 -11.92
CA LYS A 451 -18.16 -16.57 -13.04
C LYS A 451 -16.88 -17.41 -13.05
N LEU A 452 -15.73 -16.79 -12.83
CA LEU A 452 -14.45 -17.47 -12.68
C LEU A 452 -14.52 -18.49 -11.54
N ALA A 453 -15.02 -18.11 -10.36
CA ALA A 453 -15.17 -19.03 -9.24
C ALA A 453 -16.05 -20.24 -9.61
N TYR A 454 -17.15 -20.05 -10.34
CA TYR A 454 -18.00 -21.17 -10.80
C TYR A 454 -17.26 -22.12 -11.73
N GLN A 455 -16.47 -21.59 -12.67
CA GLN A 455 -15.64 -22.40 -13.56
C GLN A 455 -14.57 -23.17 -12.78
N LEU A 456 -13.88 -22.51 -11.85
CA LEU A 456 -12.86 -23.12 -11.00
C LEU A 456 -13.45 -24.24 -10.12
N ILE A 457 -14.64 -24.04 -9.55
CA ILE A 457 -15.36 -25.09 -8.80
C ILE A 457 -15.62 -26.30 -9.71
N SER A 458 -16.17 -26.07 -10.91
CA SER A 458 -16.47 -27.15 -11.86
C SER A 458 -15.22 -27.89 -12.34
N MET A 459 -14.09 -27.21 -12.51
CA MET A 459 -12.82 -27.87 -12.87
C MET A 459 -12.24 -28.64 -11.67
N SER A 460 -12.40 -28.10 -10.46
CA SER A 460 -11.83 -28.68 -9.25
C SER A 460 -12.50 -29.99 -8.83
N THR A 461 -13.73 -30.26 -9.27
CA THR A 461 -14.39 -31.56 -9.01
C THR A 461 -13.61 -32.73 -9.63
N ASP A 462 -12.96 -32.52 -10.77
CA ASP A 462 -12.19 -33.55 -11.47
C ASP A 462 -10.84 -33.83 -10.80
N PHE A 463 -10.33 -32.89 -10.00
CA PHE A 463 -9.09 -33.05 -9.22
C PHE A 463 -9.28 -33.87 -7.94
N SER A 464 -10.50 -34.31 -7.63
CA SER A 464 -10.75 -35.21 -6.52
C SER A 464 -9.88 -36.45 -6.62
N LYS A 465 -9.16 -36.78 -5.54
CA LYS A 465 -8.44 -38.07 -5.44
C LYS A 465 -9.40 -39.25 -5.38
N LEU A 466 -10.67 -39.01 -5.02
CA LEU A 466 -11.76 -39.97 -5.09
C LEU A 466 -12.36 -39.97 -6.50
N ASN A 467 -11.53 -40.21 -7.50
CA ASN A 467 -11.90 -40.26 -8.91
C ASN A 467 -11.30 -41.53 -9.52
N TYR A 468 -12.07 -42.22 -10.37
CA TYR A 468 -11.65 -43.43 -11.07
C TYR A 468 -12.02 -43.26 -12.55
N LYS A 469 -11.08 -43.52 -13.46
CA LYS A 469 -11.39 -43.53 -14.89
C LYS A 469 -12.27 -44.74 -15.17
N GLN A 470 -13.58 -44.51 -15.27
CA GLN A 470 -14.53 -45.54 -15.67
C GLN A 470 -14.24 -45.94 -17.12
N ASP A 471 -14.10 -47.24 -17.39
CA ASP A 471 -14.06 -47.75 -18.75
C ASP A 471 -15.44 -47.50 -19.37
N LEU A 472 -15.49 -46.71 -20.45
CA LEU A 472 -16.74 -46.39 -21.15
C LEU A 472 -17.32 -47.59 -21.91
N ASN A 473 -16.62 -48.74 -21.91
CA ASN A 473 -17.06 -50.00 -22.49
C ASN A 473 -17.56 -51.04 -21.46
N LEU A 474 -17.67 -50.67 -20.17
CA LEU A 474 -18.45 -51.39 -19.16
C LEU A 474 -19.90 -50.90 -19.18
#